data_AF-W3AIN1-F1
#
_entry.id   AF-W3AIN1-F1
#
_cell.length_a   1.000
_cell.length_b   1.000
_cell.length_c   1.000
_cell.angle_alpha   90.00
_cell.angle_beta   90.00
_cell.angle_gamma   90.00
#
_symmetry.space_group_name_H-M   'P 1'
#
loop_
_entity.id
_entity.type
_entity.pdbx_description
1 polymer ?
#
loop_
_entity_poly.entity_id
_entity_poly.type
_entity_poly.pdbx_seq_one_letter_code
_entity_poly.pdbx_strand_id
1 'polypeptide(L)'
;MNFYELVDEIIASNLECHWDNLPYSFNQSNRAKLKETFDLEAFDVVEKAYTIKIRFSSDRSDDDEKKEYRKYGDSELFPFTETELKVLNNLDWARLPHNLKAHIYDAIWLCNHMYEAAKTAVEEYYELYHEWFDEENWVQCVDYISRAIELAAKIGIKDKKDGFLTEIYNDVVKLNGNDPSFLSISLIELIICQNYYCDFNALIPFVDKLIKKNEGSINTAHILEHAYYVKANIYKKLKDTTSANKVYVGYADTLMQEAEKLVKVSGDENSIGNRNWFMAENDIKKAIELYQNNGAPEKAIGAQKRLVEVQRIAVKHMPMHEFKYDVTVFYKRFREEFENHDVHDLIWD
;
A
#
# COMPACT_ATOMS: atom_id res chain seq x y z
N MET A 1 26.16 17.79 23.26
CA MET A 1 25.10 16.83 22.95
C MET A 1 25.76 15.57 22.46
N ASN A 2 25.44 14.43 23.07
CA ASN A 2 25.89 13.13 22.58
C ASN A 2 24.88 12.53 21.59
N PHE A 3 25.24 11.42 20.93
CA PHE A 3 24.40 10.77 19.94
C PHE A 3 23.02 10.37 20.49
N TYR A 4 22.96 9.84 21.70
CA TYR A 4 21.70 9.41 22.31
C TYR A 4 20.78 10.58 22.66
N GLU A 5 21.34 11.67 23.21
CA GLU A 5 20.59 12.91 23.47
C GLU A 5 20.00 13.49 22.18
N LEU A 6 20.72 13.39 21.06
CA LEU A 6 20.22 13.79 19.75
C LEU A 6 19.04 12.92 19.30
N VAL A 7 19.17 11.59 19.45
CA VAL A 7 18.10 10.64 19.11
C VAL A 7 16.86 10.92 19.97
N ASP A 8 17.02 11.16 21.28
CA ASP A 8 15.93 11.53 22.18
C ASP A 8 15.24 12.84 21.74
N GLU A 9 16.02 13.86 21.35
CA GLU A 9 15.50 15.14 20.82
C GLU A 9 14.68 14.91 19.53
N ILE A 10 15.19 14.08 18.61
CA ILE A 10 14.52 13.73 17.36
C ILE A 10 13.17 13.06 17.64
N ILE A 11 13.14 12.04 18.50
CA ILE A 11 11.91 11.30 18.83
C ILE A 11 10.89 12.24 19.48
N ALA A 12 11.31 13.07 20.44
CA ALA A 12 10.44 14.02 21.10
C ALA A 12 9.82 15.05 20.12
N SER A 13 10.51 15.38 19.03
CA SER A 13 9.99 16.29 18.00
C SER A 13 8.98 15.65 17.04
N ASN A 14 8.87 14.31 17.03
CA ASN A 14 8.06 13.55 16.07
C ASN A 14 6.69 13.09 16.61
N LEU A 15 6.33 13.45 17.84
CA LEU A 15 5.12 12.99 18.55
C LEU A 15 3.78 13.33 17.87
N GLU A 16 3.75 14.24 16.88
CA GLU A 16 2.50 14.69 16.25
C GLU A 16 2.07 13.85 15.03
N CYS A 17 2.92 12.97 14.50
CA CYS A 17 2.62 12.20 13.29
C CYS A 17 2.78 10.69 13.55
N HIS A 18 1.76 9.88 13.23
CA HIS A 18 1.82 8.41 13.25
C HIS A 18 2.61 7.87 12.04
N TRP A 19 3.84 8.36 11.86
CA TRP A 19 4.74 8.08 10.74
C TRP A 19 6.19 8.02 11.20
N ASP A 20 6.96 7.05 10.71
CA ASP A 20 8.39 6.92 11.01
C ASP A 20 9.22 8.01 10.29
N ASN A 21 9.50 9.10 11.01
CA ASN A 21 10.24 10.25 10.50
C ASN A 21 11.76 10.20 10.80
N LEU A 22 12.25 9.13 11.46
CA LEU A 22 13.68 8.98 11.75
C LEU A 22 14.57 9.12 10.51
N PRO A 23 14.24 8.54 9.33
CA PRO A 23 15.10 8.65 8.15
C PRO A 23 15.43 10.09 7.73
N TYR A 24 14.51 11.04 7.96
CA TYR A 24 14.68 12.44 7.59
C TYR A 24 15.50 13.26 8.59
N SER A 25 15.74 12.69 9.77
CA SER A 25 16.38 13.37 10.89
C SER A 25 17.90 13.19 10.90
N PHE A 26 18.44 12.24 10.13
CA PHE A 26 19.87 12.08 9.90
C PHE A 26 20.32 12.99 8.74
N ASN A 27 20.51 14.28 9.05
CA ASN A 27 20.95 15.31 8.12
C ASN A 27 22.07 16.18 8.71
N GLN A 28 22.69 17.01 7.87
CA GLN A 28 23.82 17.86 8.26
C GLN A 28 23.51 18.81 9.43
N SER A 29 22.28 19.30 9.56
CA SER A 29 21.89 20.20 10.65
C SER A 29 21.92 19.50 12.00
N ASN A 30 21.44 18.26 12.08
CA ASN A 30 21.51 17.45 13.30
C ASN A 30 22.93 16.93 13.56
N ARG A 31 23.65 16.52 12.51
CA ARG A 31 25.07 16.11 12.59
C ARG A 31 25.95 17.19 13.23
N ALA A 32 25.73 18.46 12.85
CA ALA A 32 26.52 19.60 13.32
C ALA A 32 26.38 19.90 14.83
N LYS A 33 25.38 19.31 15.50
CA LYS A 33 25.19 19.47 16.95
C LYS A 33 26.10 18.55 17.78
N LEU A 34 26.66 17.50 17.17
CA LEU A 34 27.59 16.55 17.78
C LEU A 34 29.03 17.06 17.71
N LYS A 35 29.86 16.69 18.70
CA LYS A 35 31.25 17.19 18.81
C LYS A 35 32.28 16.10 19.03
N GLU A 36 31.94 15.08 19.79
CA GLU A 36 32.85 13.98 20.08
C GLU A 36 33.00 13.07 18.87
N THR A 37 34.22 12.54 18.66
CA THR A 37 34.55 11.70 17.51
C THR A 37 33.64 10.48 17.41
N PHE A 38 33.40 9.78 18.53
CA PHE A 38 32.53 8.60 18.54
C PHE A 38 31.09 8.94 18.16
N ASP A 39 30.54 10.05 18.67
CA ASP A 39 29.16 10.46 18.36
C ASP A 39 29.01 10.80 16.87
N LEU A 40 30.01 11.46 16.28
CA LEU A 40 30.04 11.77 14.85
C LEU A 40 30.14 10.50 14.00
N GLU A 41 31.01 9.56 14.39
CA GLU A 41 31.14 8.27 13.71
C GLU A 41 29.85 7.45 13.80
N ALA A 42 29.21 7.39 14.98
CA ALA A 42 27.93 6.74 15.18
C ALA A 42 26.84 7.33 14.27
N PHE A 43 26.76 8.67 14.22
CA PHE A 43 25.81 9.36 13.36
C PHE A 43 26.03 9.02 11.88
N ASP A 44 27.27 9.08 11.39
CA ASP A 44 27.60 8.85 9.99
C ASP A 44 27.25 7.42 9.54
N VAL A 45 27.51 6.44 10.40
CA VAL A 45 27.18 5.04 10.10
C VAL A 45 25.66 4.81 10.11
N VAL A 46 24.93 5.47 11.00
CA VAL A 46 23.47 5.40 11.06
C VAL A 46 22.85 6.11 9.86
N GLU A 47 23.34 7.28 9.48
CA GLU A 47 22.94 8.00 8.27
C GLU A 47 23.14 7.11 7.03
N LYS A 48 24.30 6.45 6.92
CA LYS A 48 24.57 5.46 5.87
C LYS A 48 23.52 4.35 5.84
N ALA A 49 23.12 3.80 6.99
CA ALA A 49 22.07 2.80 7.04
C ALA A 49 20.73 3.33 6.51
N TYR A 50 20.36 4.58 6.80
CA TYR A 50 19.13 5.21 6.30
C TYR A 50 19.15 5.60 4.83
N THR A 51 20.31 5.59 4.16
CA THR A 51 20.35 5.68 2.68
C THR A 51 19.71 4.46 2.00
N ILE A 52 19.55 3.35 2.73
CA ILE A 52 18.90 2.11 2.28
C ILE A 52 17.47 2.13 2.81
N LYS A 53 16.51 2.54 1.97
CA LYS A 53 15.09 2.51 2.35
C LYS A 53 14.56 1.08 2.20
N ILE A 54 14.19 0.43 3.30
CA ILE A 54 13.49 -0.85 3.26
C ILE A 54 12.14 -0.65 2.57
N ARG A 55 11.81 -1.52 1.61
CA ARG A 55 10.50 -1.54 0.96
C ARG A 55 9.64 -2.56 1.67
N PHE A 56 8.57 -2.11 2.28
CA PHE A 56 7.57 -3.00 2.86
C PHE A 56 6.71 -3.63 1.76
N SER A 57 5.97 -4.67 2.09
CA SER A 57 5.09 -5.37 1.14
C SER A 57 4.02 -4.46 0.55
N SER A 58 3.53 -3.49 1.33
CA SER A 58 2.58 -2.46 0.89
C SER A 58 3.11 -1.55 -0.23
N ASP A 59 4.43 -1.32 -0.24
CA ASP A 59 5.14 -0.41 -1.17
C ASP A 59 5.58 -1.07 -2.49
N ARG A 60 5.36 -2.39 -2.66
CA ARG A 60 5.84 -3.17 -3.81
C ARG A 60 4.70 -3.36 -4.82
N SER A 61 4.86 -2.85 -6.04
CA SER A 61 3.95 -3.17 -7.17
C SER A 61 4.32 -4.52 -7.80
N ASP A 62 3.38 -5.14 -8.52
CA ASP A 62 3.54 -6.44 -9.20
C ASP A 62 4.77 -6.49 -10.14
N ASP A 63 5.19 -5.37 -10.72
CA ASP A 63 6.39 -5.27 -11.58
C ASP A 63 7.72 -5.16 -10.81
N ASP A 64 7.68 -4.85 -9.51
CA ASP A 64 8.83 -4.50 -8.65
C ASP A 64 9.12 -5.54 -7.54
N GLU A 65 8.40 -6.67 -7.54
CA GLU A 65 8.30 -7.68 -6.47
C GLU A 65 9.63 -8.23 -5.93
N LYS A 66 10.75 -8.00 -6.60
CA LYS A 66 12.05 -8.62 -6.26
C LYS A 66 12.99 -7.73 -5.45
N LYS A 67 12.73 -6.42 -5.32
CA LYS A 67 13.64 -5.51 -4.60
C LYS A 67 13.11 -5.20 -3.20
N GLU A 68 13.85 -5.66 -2.19
CA GLU A 68 13.53 -5.44 -0.77
C GLU A 68 13.83 -4.02 -0.27
N TYR A 69 14.50 -3.22 -1.10
CA TYR A 69 14.96 -1.89 -0.74
C TYR A 69 14.90 -0.94 -1.94
N ARG A 70 14.77 0.35 -1.64
CA ARG A 70 15.05 1.46 -2.55
C ARG A 70 16.31 2.15 -2.05
N LYS A 71 17.26 2.40 -2.95
CA LYS A 71 18.45 3.19 -2.67
C LYS A 71 18.32 4.55 -3.36
N TYR A 72 18.84 5.60 -2.73
CA TYR A 72 19.02 6.90 -3.37
C TYR A 72 20.47 7.03 -3.87
N GLY A 73 20.65 7.34 -5.16
CA GLY A 73 21.96 7.48 -5.83
C GLY A 73 22.43 6.24 -6.62
N ASP A 74 23.54 6.39 -7.37
CA ASP A 74 24.01 5.45 -8.41
C ASP A 74 24.98 4.34 -7.93
N SER A 75 25.27 4.22 -6.63
CA SER A 75 26.30 3.28 -6.16
C SER A 75 25.74 1.89 -5.83
N GLU A 76 26.55 0.83 -5.96
CA GLU A 76 26.25 -0.52 -5.48
C GLU A 76 25.96 -0.56 -3.97
N LEU A 77 25.28 -1.61 -3.46
CA LEU A 77 25.19 -1.84 -2.02
C LEU A 77 26.59 -2.15 -1.51
N PHE A 78 27.18 -1.22 -0.77
CA PHE A 78 28.48 -1.45 -0.14
C PHE A 78 28.27 -2.03 1.27
N PRO A 79 28.87 -3.19 1.56
CA PRO A 79 28.92 -3.72 2.91
C PRO A 79 29.41 -2.67 3.91
N PHE A 80 28.87 -2.71 5.12
CA PHE A 80 29.48 -2.01 6.24
C PHE A 80 30.88 -2.57 6.48
N THR A 81 31.88 -1.69 6.56
CA THR A 81 33.27 -2.07 6.82
C THR A 81 33.44 -2.57 8.26
N GLU A 82 34.53 -3.28 8.55
CA GLU A 82 34.82 -3.72 9.92
C GLU A 82 34.88 -2.56 10.92
N THR A 83 35.36 -1.39 10.51
CA THR A 83 35.41 -0.19 11.36
C THR A 83 34.00 0.32 11.67
N GLU A 84 33.14 0.42 10.65
CA GLU A 84 31.75 0.85 10.84
C GLU A 84 30.96 -0.15 11.70
N LEU A 85 31.16 -1.46 11.50
CA LEU A 85 30.56 -2.49 12.35
C LEU A 85 31.05 -2.41 13.80
N LYS A 86 32.32 -2.07 14.05
CA LYS A 86 32.83 -1.83 15.41
C LYS A 86 32.17 -0.62 16.07
N VAL A 87 31.92 0.45 15.33
CA VAL A 87 31.17 1.61 15.85
C VAL A 87 29.77 1.17 16.28
N LEU A 88 29.04 0.46 15.41
CA LEU A 88 27.70 -0.05 15.71
C LEU A 88 27.69 -1.03 16.89
N ASN A 89 28.68 -1.92 17.00
CA ASN A 89 28.79 -2.86 18.12
C ASN A 89 29.07 -2.18 19.47
N ASN A 90 29.63 -0.97 19.45
CA ASN A 90 29.92 -0.20 20.65
C ASN A 90 28.78 0.76 21.06
N LEU A 91 27.67 0.79 20.31
CA LEU A 91 26.48 1.53 20.71
C LEU A 91 25.80 0.88 21.92
N ASP A 92 25.25 1.72 22.78
CA ASP A 92 24.33 1.33 23.85
C ASP A 92 22.94 1.13 23.25
N TRP A 93 22.72 -0.05 22.68
CA TRP A 93 21.48 -0.43 22.02
C TRP A 93 20.26 -0.40 22.95
N ALA A 94 20.43 -0.43 24.27
CA ALA A 94 19.31 -0.34 25.20
C ALA A 94 18.66 1.06 25.21
N ARG A 95 19.42 2.10 24.82
CA ARG A 95 18.96 3.49 24.82
C ARG A 95 18.35 3.95 23.50
N LEU A 96 18.37 3.11 22.47
CA LEU A 96 17.86 3.45 21.14
C LEU A 96 16.41 2.96 20.98
N PRO A 97 15.58 3.60 20.14
CA PRO A 97 14.21 3.16 19.89
C PRO A 97 14.18 1.94 18.94
N HIS A 98 13.12 1.15 19.00
CA HIS A 98 13.01 -0.10 18.24
C HIS A 98 13.09 0.12 16.71
N ASN A 99 12.51 1.20 16.18
CA ASN A 99 12.56 1.53 14.74
C ASN A 99 13.98 1.79 14.24
N LEU A 100 14.80 2.48 15.03
CA LEU A 100 16.22 2.68 14.73
C LEU A 100 16.98 1.36 14.70
N LYS A 101 16.76 0.49 15.70
CA LYS A 101 17.41 -0.82 15.79
C LYS A 101 17.03 -1.71 14.63
N ALA A 102 15.73 -1.88 14.39
CA ALA A 102 15.19 -2.70 13.31
C ALA A 102 15.81 -2.31 11.97
N HIS A 103 15.81 -1.01 11.65
CA HIS A 103 16.34 -0.49 10.39
C HIS A 103 17.84 -0.75 10.23
N ILE A 104 18.66 -0.44 11.25
CA ILE A 104 20.10 -0.62 11.16
C ILE A 104 20.45 -2.11 11.01
N TYR A 105 19.85 -2.98 11.81
CA TYR A 105 20.13 -4.41 11.73
C TYR A 105 19.64 -5.04 10.41
N ASP A 106 18.51 -4.57 9.85
CA ASP A 106 18.05 -4.99 8.53
C ASP A 106 18.98 -4.49 7.42
N ALA A 107 19.48 -3.25 7.51
CA ALA A 107 20.48 -2.73 6.58
C ALA A 107 21.79 -3.53 6.63
N ILE A 108 22.27 -3.91 7.82
CA ILE A 108 23.43 -4.80 7.97
C ILE A 108 23.15 -6.17 7.34
N TRP A 109 21.95 -6.74 7.54
CA TRP A 109 21.56 -7.99 6.90
C TRP A 109 21.60 -7.89 5.37
N LEU A 110 21.02 -6.83 4.80
CA LEU A 110 20.99 -6.61 3.35
C LEU A 110 22.38 -6.43 2.74
N CYS A 111 23.27 -5.71 3.43
CA CYS A 111 24.59 -5.35 2.91
C CYS A 111 25.68 -6.38 3.21
N ASN A 112 25.64 -7.00 4.39
CA ASN A 112 26.70 -7.88 4.89
C ASN A 112 26.26 -9.34 5.02
N HIS A 113 24.97 -9.65 4.86
CA HIS A 113 24.40 -11.00 5.04
C HIS A 113 24.69 -11.61 6.41
N MET A 114 24.76 -10.78 7.46
CA MET A 114 24.99 -11.22 8.82
C MET A 114 23.71 -11.80 9.44
N TYR A 115 23.72 -13.11 9.66
CA TYR A 115 22.57 -13.84 10.20
C TYR A 115 22.08 -13.32 11.56
N GLU A 116 22.99 -13.00 12.48
CA GLU A 116 22.62 -12.47 13.80
C GLU A 116 22.00 -11.06 13.71
N ALA A 117 22.40 -10.24 12.73
CA ALA A 117 21.76 -8.96 12.49
C ALA A 117 20.30 -9.15 12.04
N ALA A 118 20.06 -10.09 11.11
CA ALA A 118 18.71 -10.40 10.68
C ALA A 118 17.82 -10.91 11.82
N LYS A 119 18.36 -11.75 12.71
CA LYS A 119 17.63 -12.19 13.92
C LYS A 119 17.23 -11.01 14.80
N THR A 120 18.13 -10.07 15.05
CA THR A 120 17.80 -8.89 15.85
C THR A 120 16.74 -8.05 15.15
N ALA A 121 16.90 -7.78 13.85
CA ALA A 121 15.90 -7.04 13.08
C ALA A 121 14.50 -7.68 13.14
N VAL A 122 14.42 -9.02 13.09
CA VAL A 122 13.15 -9.76 13.25
C VAL A 122 12.45 -9.43 14.57
N GLU A 123 13.19 -9.46 15.68
CA GLU A 123 12.61 -9.15 17.00
C GLU A 123 12.21 -7.69 17.10
N GLU A 124 13.07 -6.78 16.64
CA GLU A 124 12.82 -5.35 16.74
C GLU A 124 11.60 -4.92 15.89
N TYR A 125 11.42 -5.49 14.69
CA TYR A 125 10.20 -5.29 13.92
C TYR A 125 8.96 -5.91 14.57
N TYR A 126 9.12 -7.01 15.30
CA TYR A 126 8.02 -7.61 16.05
C TYR A 126 7.61 -6.75 17.26
N GLU A 127 8.56 -6.18 17.99
CA GLU A 127 8.27 -5.21 19.07
C GLU A 127 7.59 -3.95 18.51
N LEU A 128 8.05 -3.45 17.36
CA LEU A 128 7.42 -2.32 16.69
C LEU A 128 5.97 -2.57 16.27
N TYR A 129 5.65 -3.79 15.86
CA TYR A 129 4.26 -4.15 15.56
C TYR A 129 3.34 -3.91 16.77
N HIS A 130 3.77 -4.28 17.97
CA HIS A 130 3.01 -4.06 19.20
C HIS A 130 2.99 -2.60 19.64
N GLU A 131 4.14 -1.92 19.57
CA GLU A 131 4.26 -0.51 19.92
C GLU A 131 3.37 0.38 19.04
N TRP A 132 3.26 0.05 17.75
CA TRP A 132 2.51 0.82 16.75
C TRP A 132 1.13 0.24 16.43
N PHE A 133 0.67 -0.76 17.19
CA PHE A 133 -0.64 -1.37 16.97
C PHE A 133 -1.75 -0.37 17.28
N ASP A 134 -2.33 0.20 16.23
CA ASP A 134 -3.41 1.19 16.32
C ASP A 134 -4.48 0.86 15.29
N GLU A 135 -5.75 0.73 15.72
CA GLU A 135 -6.83 0.30 14.82
C GLU A 135 -7.21 1.37 13.78
N GLU A 136 -6.81 2.64 13.99
CA GLU A 136 -7.08 3.75 13.09
C GLU A 136 -5.91 4.02 12.13
N ASN A 137 -4.67 3.91 12.62
CA ASN A 137 -3.40 4.26 11.95
C ASN A 137 -2.48 3.03 11.75
N TRP A 138 -3.07 1.92 11.31
CA TRP A 138 -2.46 0.60 11.32
C TRP A 138 -1.40 0.32 10.24
N VAL A 139 -1.30 1.12 9.18
CA VAL A 139 -0.48 0.77 7.99
C VAL A 139 0.94 0.42 8.39
N GLN A 140 1.54 1.23 9.28
CA GLN A 140 2.92 1.06 9.72
C GLN A 140 3.12 -0.22 10.56
N CYS A 141 2.16 -0.58 11.42
CA CYS A 141 2.31 -1.81 12.22
C CYS A 141 2.22 -3.06 11.34
N VAL A 142 1.34 -3.05 10.33
CA VAL A 142 1.24 -4.13 9.33
C VAL A 142 2.55 -4.28 8.55
N ASP A 143 3.18 -3.16 8.17
CA ASP A 143 4.48 -3.15 7.50
C ASP A 143 5.59 -3.78 8.36
N TYR A 144 5.64 -3.42 9.64
CA TYR A 144 6.62 -3.97 10.58
C TYR A 144 6.45 -5.47 10.77
N ILE A 145 5.25 -5.97 11.06
CA ILE A 145 5.03 -7.41 11.24
C ILE A 145 5.25 -8.20 9.94
N SER A 146 4.90 -7.61 8.79
CA SER A 146 5.17 -8.20 7.49
C SER A 146 6.67 -8.37 7.26
N ARG A 147 7.48 -7.34 7.59
CA ARG A 147 8.94 -7.42 7.47
C ARG A 147 9.54 -8.44 8.44
N ALA A 148 9.04 -8.51 9.67
CA ALA A 148 9.47 -9.54 10.63
C ALA A 148 9.24 -10.96 10.08
N ILE A 149 8.05 -11.22 9.51
CA ILE A 149 7.71 -12.51 8.88
C ILE A 149 8.59 -12.82 7.66
N GLU A 150 8.84 -11.83 6.80
CA GLU A 150 9.71 -11.97 5.63
C GLU A 150 11.13 -12.37 6.04
N LEU A 151 11.72 -11.64 6.99
CA LEU A 151 13.07 -11.90 7.48
C LEU A 151 13.15 -13.26 8.18
N ALA A 152 12.18 -13.57 9.05
CA ALA A 152 12.10 -14.86 9.72
C ALA A 152 12.05 -16.04 8.73
N ALA A 153 11.29 -15.89 7.64
CA ALA A 153 11.23 -16.88 6.57
C ALA A 153 12.59 -17.02 5.85
N LYS A 154 13.24 -15.90 5.52
CA LYS A 154 14.53 -15.88 4.79
C LYS A 154 15.67 -16.52 5.56
N ILE A 155 15.72 -16.27 6.86
CA ILE A 155 16.76 -16.81 7.72
C ILE A 155 16.37 -18.17 8.32
N GLY A 156 15.21 -18.72 7.94
CA GLY A 156 14.81 -20.09 8.22
C GLY A 156 14.34 -20.37 9.66
N ILE A 157 13.95 -19.34 10.43
CA ILE A 157 13.48 -19.47 11.82
C ILE A 157 11.96 -19.68 11.87
N LYS A 158 11.50 -20.84 11.41
CA LYS A 158 10.08 -21.16 11.23
C LYS A 158 9.24 -21.02 12.51
N ASP A 159 9.76 -21.47 13.66
CA ASP A 159 9.02 -21.41 14.93
C ASP A 159 8.66 -19.98 15.32
N LYS A 160 9.55 -19.01 15.08
CA LYS A 160 9.27 -17.58 15.34
C LYS A 160 8.23 -17.04 14.37
N LYS A 161 8.38 -17.34 13.08
CA LYS A 161 7.38 -16.96 12.06
C LYS A 161 5.98 -17.48 12.42
N ASP A 162 5.87 -18.76 12.81
CA ASP A 162 4.59 -19.36 13.18
C ASP A 162 4.04 -18.75 14.48
N GLY A 163 4.92 -18.38 15.43
CA GLY A 163 4.56 -17.60 16.60
C GLY A 163 3.96 -16.23 16.25
N PHE A 164 4.57 -15.48 15.33
CA PHE A 164 4.04 -14.20 14.86
C PHE A 164 2.67 -14.36 14.19
N LEU A 165 2.50 -15.38 13.36
CA LEU A 165 1.23 -15.65 12.67
C LEU A 165 0.14 -16.11 13.64
N THR A 166 0.51 -16.79 14.72
CA THR A 166 -0.40 -17.10 15.83
C THR A 166 -0.88 -15.82 16.51
N GLU A 167 0.02 -14.89 16.79
CA GLU A 167 -0.36 -13.62 17.45
C GLU A 167 -1.25 -12.77 16.53
N ILE A 168 -0.91 -12.64 15.25
CA ILE A 168 -1.77 -11.93 14.27
C ILE A 168 -3.17 -12.55 14.23
N TYR A 169 -3.27 -13.88 14.23
CA TYR A 169 -4.57 -14.55 14.27
C TYR A 169 -5.35 -14.19 15.54
N ASN A 170 -4.69 -14.18 16.70
CA ASN A 170 -5.30 -13.78 17.96
C ASN A 170 -5.76 -12.32 17.93
N ASP A 171 -4.98 -11.42 17.36
CA ASP A 171 -5.32 -10.00 17.23
C ASP A 171 -6.54 -9.81 16.33
N VAL A 172 -6.61 -10.49 15.18
CA VAL A 172 -7.82 -10.50 14.33
C VAL A 172 -9.05 -11.00 15.10
N VAL A 173 -8.90 -12.07 15.90
CA VAL A 173 -9.98 -12.59 16.74
C VAL A 173 -10.41 -11.57 17.81
N LYS A 174 -9.46 -10.84 18.42
CA LYS A 174 -9.74 -9.77 19.39
C LYS A 174 -10.49 -8.61 18.74
N LEU A 175 -10.06 -8.16 17.54
CA LEU A 175 -10.69 -7.08 16.77
C LEU A 175 -12.13 -7.45 16.37
N ASN A 176 -12.37 -8.73 16.03
CA ASN A 176 -13.72 -9.27 15.77
C ASN A 176 -14.52 -8.42 14.75
N GLY A 177 -13.82 -7.91 13.73
CA GLY A 177 -14.38 -7.05 12.68
C GLY A 177 -15.04 -5.77 13.18
N ASN A 178 -14.59 -5.22 14.31
CA ASN A 178 -15.07 -3.94 14.84
C ASN A 178 -14.22 -2.75 14.44
N ASP A 179 -13.00 -2.98 13.98
CA ASP A 179 -12.00 -1.95 13.75
C ASP A 179 -12.51 -0.87 12.77
N PRO A 180 -12.14 0.40 13.01
CA PRO A 180 -12.60 1.54 12.22
C PRO A 180 -11.95 1.61 10.85
N SER A 181 -10.67 1.24 10.73
CA SER A 181 -9.88 1.43 9.52
C SER A 181 -9.47 0.14 8.79
N PHE A 182 -10.08 -1.02 9.09
CA PHE A 182 -9.89 -2.29 8.38
C PHE A 182 -8.53 -2.97 8.56
N LEU A 183 -7.82 -2.66 9.65
CA LEU A 183 -6.65 -3.42 10.12
C LEU A 183 -6.90 -4.94 10.08
N SER A 184 -8.08 -5.40 10.49
CA SER A 184 -8.42 -6.83 10.48
C SER A 184 -8.29 -7.45 9.08
N ILE A 185 -8.69 -6.73 8.02
CA ILE A 185 -8.63 -7.26 6.66
C ILE A 185 -7.18 -7.46 6.22
N SER A 186 -6.31 -6.48 6.48
CA SER A 186 -4.89 -6.55 6.12
C SER A 186 -4.15 -7.64 6.90
N LEU A 187 -4.47 -7.82 8.19
CA LEU A 187 -3.91 -8.92 8.99
C LEU A 187 -4.36 -10.30 8.49
N ILE A 188 -5.65 -10.44 8.11
CA ILE A 188 -6.16 -11.69 7.53
C ILE A 188 -5.48 -11.97 6.19
N GLU A 189 -5.34 -10.96 5.33
CA GLU A 189 -4.62 -11.10 4.06
C GLU A 189 -3.17 -11.56 4.28
N LEU A 190 -2.48 -10.95 5.25
CA LEU A 190 -1.12 -11.35 5.62
C LEU A 190 -1.07 -12.83 6.01
N ILE A 191 -1.99 -13.32 6.84
CA ILE A 191 -2.12 -14.74 7.18
C ILE A 191 -2.34 -15.60 5.94
N ILE A 192 -3.24 -15.20 5.04
CA ILE A 192 -3.54 -15.93 3.79
C ILE A 192 -2.30 -16.01 2.90
N CYS A 193 -1.53 -14.94 2.78
CA CYS A 193 -0.31 -14.91 1.97
C CYS A 193 0.78 -15.83 2.54
N GLN A 194 0.68 -16.20 3.83
CA GLN A 194 1.53 -17.24 4.40
C GLN A 194 0.94 -18.65 4.19
N ASN A 195 1.83 -19.65 4.10
CA ASN A 195 1.45 -21.06 4.14
C ASN A 195 1.14 -21.52 5.58
N TYR A 196 0.38 -20.70 6.32
CA TYR A 196 0.03 -20.93 7.71
C TYR A 196 -1.29 -21.68 7.85
N TYR A 197 -1.39 -22.53 8.87
CA TYR A 197 -2.59 -23.30 9.15
C TYR A 197 -3.28 -22.74 10.39
N CYS A 198 -4.47 -22.19 10.19
CA CYS A 198 -5.35 -21.70 11.26
C CYS A 198 -6.81 -22.04 10.93
N ASP A 199 -7.72 -21.78 11.89
CA ASP A 199 -9.15 -21.90 11.63
C ASP A 199 -9.65 -20.72 10.78
N PHE A 200 -9.51 -20.88 9.47
CA PHE A 200 -10.00 -19.93 8.47
C PHE A 200 -11.53 -19.79 8.48
N ASN A 201 -12.28 -20.81 8.93
CA ASN A 201 -13.73 -20.70 9.03
C ASN A 201 -14.14 -19.68 10.10
N ALA A 202 -13.41 -19.63 11.21
CA ALA A 202 -13.64 -18.67 12.27
C ALA A 202 -13.45 -17.20 11.84
N LEU A 203 -12.68 -16.94 10.77
CA LEU A 203 -12.42 -15.59 10.27
C LEU A 203 -13.56 -15.05 9.37
N ILE A 204 -14.36 -15.93 8.76
CA ILE A 204 -15.43 -15.54 7.82
C ILE A 204 -16.44 -14.58 8.47
N PRO A 205 -16.98 -14.86 9.68
CA PRO A 205 -17.95 -13.96 10.32
C PRO A 205 -17.39 -12.55 10.61
N PHE A 206 -16.09 -12.43 10.85
CA PHE A 206 -15.45 -11.13 11.10
C PHE A 206 -15.42 -10.28 9.82
N VAL A 207 -15.07 -10.90 8.70
CA VAL A 207 -15.10 -10.22 7.39
C VAL A 207 -16.52 -9.86 6.98
N ASP A 208 -17.50 -10.73 7.25
CA ASP A 208 -18.92 -10.44 6.99
C ASP A 208 -19.43 -9.20 7.74
N LYS A 209 -19.01 -9.04 8.99
CA LYS A 209 -19.35 -7.89 9.81
C LYS A 209 -18.76 -6.60 9.25
N LEU A 210 -17.51 -6.65 8.78
CA LEU A 210 -16.83 -5.50 8.16
C LEU A 210 -17.49 -5.09 6.84
N ILE A 211 -17.82 -6.06 5.98
CA ILE A 211 -18.57 -5.82 4.74
C ILE A 211 -19.89 -5.11 5.07
N LYS A 212 -20.68 -5.67 5.99
CA LYS A 212 -21.99 -5.12 6.37
C LYS A 212 -21.92 -3.70 6.95
N LYS A 213 -20.89 -3.40 7.75
CA LYS A 213 -20.68 -2.06 8.35
C LYS A 213 -20.45 -0.97 7.30
N ASN A 214 -19.91 -1.36 6.13
CA ASN A 214 -19.45 -0.43 5.11
C ASN A 214 -20.26 -0.48 3.80
N GLU A 215 -21.30 -1.32 3.73
CA GLU A 215 -22.21 -1.38 2.59
C GLU A 215 -22.83 -0.01 2.27
N GLY A 216 -22.70 0.43 1.01
CA GLY A 216 -23.28 1.67 0.52
C GLY A 216 -22.55 2.96 0.91
N SER A 217 -21.37 2.86 1.53
CA SER A 217 -20.50 4.01 1.80
C SER A 217 -19.51 4.22 0.65
N ILE A 218 -19.71 5.32 -0.10
CA ILE A 218 -18.86 5.70 -1.24
C ILE A 218 -17.39 5.91 -0.81
N ASN A 219 -17.17 6.43 0.41
CA ASN A 219 -15.83 6.72 0.90
C ASN A 219 -15.00 5.47 1.20
N THR A 220 -15.65 4.31 1.35
CA THR A 220 -15.03 3.04 1.74
C THR A 220 -15.09 1.98 0.64
N ALA A 221 -15.40 2.37 -0.60
CA ALA A 221 -15.60 1.44 -1.72
C ALA A 221 -14.38 0.54 -2.00
N HIS A 222 -13.18 1.10 -2.00
CA HIS A 222 -11.92 0.35 -2.17
C HIS A 222 -11.68 -0.65 -1.03
N ILE A 223 -12.19 -0.35 0.17
CA ILE A 223 -12.00 -1.21 1.34
C ILE A 223 -13.04 -2.34 1.37
N LEU A 224 -14.28 -2.03 0.96
CA LEU A 224 -15.33 -3.01 0.76
C LEU A 224 -14.90 -4.04 -0.29
N GLU A 225 -14.36 -3.56 -1.41
CA GLU A 225 -13.73 -4.39 -2.42
C GLU A 225 -12.70 -5.35 -1.81
N HIS A 226 -11.72 -4.80 -1.08
CA HIS A 226 -10.65 -5.56 -0.48
C HIS A 226 -11.18 -6.64 0.48
N ALA A 227 -12.19 -6.32 1.29
CA ALA A 227 -12.84 -7.29 2.18
C ALA A 227 -13.50 -8.45 1.41
N TYR A 228 -14.15 -8.19 0.27
CA TYR A 228 -14.69 -9.25 -0.60
C TYR A 228 -13.59 -10.15 -1.16
N TYR A 229 -12.46 -9.57 -1.60
CA TYR A 229 -11.31 -10.36 -2.07
C TYR A 229 -10.73 -11.24 -0.98
N VAL A 230 -10.50 -10.68 0.22
CA VAL A 230 -9.99 -11.43 1.37
C VAL A 230 -10.95 -12.57 1.72
N LYS A 231 -12.27 -12.31 1.81
CA LYS A 231 -13.27 -13.37 2.07
C LYS A 231 -13.22 -14.48 1.03
N ALA A 232 -13.13 -14.15 -0.25
CA ALA A 232 -13.01 -15.16 -1.31
C ALA A 232 -11.71 -15.96 -1.20
N ASN A 233 -10.60 -15.32 -0.82
CA ASN A 233 -9.33 -15.98 -0.62
C ASN A 233 -9.31 -16.90 0.62
N ILE A 234 -10.07 -16.58 1.68
CA ILE A 234 -10.33 -17.51 2.80
C ILE A 234 -10.98 -18.80 2.28
N TYR A 235 -12.05 -18.69 1.48
CA TYR A 235 -12.69 -19.87 0.89
C TYR A 235 -11.77 -20.67 -0.03
N LYS A 236 -10.91 -20.00 -0.81
CA LYS A 236 -9.88 -20.68 -1.62
C LYS A 236 -8.89 -21.45 -0.75
N LYS A 237 -8.44 -20.90 0.39
CA LYS A 237 -7.60 -21.62 1.36
C LYS A 237 -8.30 -22.84 1.94
N LEU A 238 -9.61 -22.75 2.16
CA LEU A 238 -10.47 -23.87 2.55
C LEU A 238 -10.78 -24.84 1.41
N LYS A 239 -10.25 -24.60 0.20
CA LYS A 239 -10.52 -25.37 -1.03
C LYS A 239 -12.00 -25.38 -1.45
N ASP A 240 -12.77 -24.39 -1.01
CA ASP A 240 -14.17 -24.19 -1.39
C ASP A 240 -14.31 -23.12 -2.47
N THR A 241 -13.96 -23.49 -3.70
CA THR A 241 -14.07 -22.61 -4.88
C THR A 241 -15.52 -22.19 -5.15
N THR A 242 -16.51 -23.02 -4.79
CA THR A 242 -17.93 -22.69 -4.99
C THR A 242 -18.34 -21.51 -4.11
N SER A 243 -17.97 -21.52 -2.83
CA SER A 243 -18.25 -20.40 -1.94
C SER A 243 -17.41 -19.17 -2.28
N ALA A 244 -16.16 -19.33 -2.70
CA ALA A 244 -15.35 -18.21 -3.21
C ALA A 244 -16.03 -17.51 -4.40
N ASN A 245 -16.51 -18.28 -5.39
CA ASN A 245 -17.22 -17.73 -6.54
C ASN A 245 -18.51 -17.01 -6.13
N LYS A 246 -19.28 -17.57 -5.17
CA LYS A 246 -20.48 -16.91 -4.63
C LYS A 246 -20.16 -15.57 -3.98
N VAL A 247 -19.02 -15.44 -3.29
CA VAL A 247 -18.58 -14.16 -2.71
C VAL A 247 -18.37 -13.11 -3.80
N TYR A 248 -17.66 -13.45 -4.89
CA TYR A 248 -17.46 -12.52 -6.00
C TYR A 248 -18.76 -12.17 -6.73
N VAL A 249 -19.68 -13.12 -6.89
CA VAL A 249 -21.02 -12.86 -7.45
C VAL A 249 -21.81 -11.91 -6.53
N GLY A 250 -21.72 -12.07 -5.21
CA GLY A 250 -22.34 -11.15 -4.24
C GLY A 250 -21.74 -9.74 -4.28
N TYR A 251 -20.42 -9.64 -4.47
CA TYR A 251 -19.77 -8.34 -4.69
C TYR A 251 -20.26 -7.66 -5.97
N ALA A 252 -20.36 -8.42 -7.08
CA ALA A 252 -20.91 -7.92 -8.32
C ALA A 252 -22.38 -7.45 -8.18
N ASP A 253 -23.19 -8.19 -7.41
CA ASP A 253 -24.57 -7.77 -7.09
C ASP A 253 -24.58 -6.43 -6.31
N THR A 254 -23.63 -6.22 -5.41
CA THR A 254 -23.48 -4.97 -4.64
C THR A 254 -23.11 -3.80 -5.55
N LEU A 255 -22.12 -3.98 -6.44
CA LEU A 255 -21.72 -2.99 -7.44
C LEU A 255 -22.88 -2.59 -8.36
N MET A 256 -23.67 -3.56 -8.81
CA MET A 256 -24.87 -3.28 -9.60
C MET A 256 -25.87 -2.42 -8.83
N GLN A 257 -26.11 -2.70 -7.54
CA GLN A 257 -27.01 -1.89 -6.72
C GLN A 257 -26.49 -0.47 -6.49
N GLU A 258 -25.18 -0.29 -6.32
CA GLU A 258 -24.54 1.02 -6.17
C GLU A 258 -24.63 1.83 -7.47
N ALA A 259 -24.36 1.20 -8.61
CA ALA A 259 -24.56 1.81 -9.92
C ALA A 259 -26.00 2.31 -10.12
N GLU A 260 -27.01 1.52 -9.75
CA GLU A 260 -28.41 1.93 -9.83
C GLU A 260 -28.75 3.13 -8.93
N LYS A 261 -28.14 3.22 -7.74
CA LYS A 261 -28.31 4.38 -6.86
C LYS A 261 -27.70 5.64 -7.49
N LEU A 262 -26.49 5.54 -8.03
CA LEU A 262 -25.79 6.64 -8.70
C LEU A 262 -26.57 7.14 -9.92
N VAL A 263 -27.10 6.23 -10.73
CA VAL A 263 -27.94 6.55 -11.91
C VAL A 263 -29.20 7.31 -11.49
N LYS A 264 -29.88 6.90 -10.41
CA LYS A 264 -31.08 7.58 -9.90
C LYS A 264 -30.79 8.99 -9.41
N VAL A 265 -29.78 9.16 -8.55
CA VAL A 265 -29.38 10.47 -8.01
C VAL A 265 -29.02 11.46 -9.13
N SER A 266 -28.40 10.96 -10.20
CA SER A 266 -27.99 11.79 -11.35
C SER A 266 -29.15 12.28 -12.21
N GLY A 267 -30.33 11.67 -12.11
CA GLY A 267 -31.54 12.10 -12.80
C GLY A 267 -32.21 13.33 -12.16
N ASP A 268 -31.90 13.60 -10.89
CA ASP A 268 -32.62 14.57 -10.06
C ASP A 268 -31.87 15.91 -9.87
N GLU A 269 -30.55 15.98 -10.10
CA GLU A 269 -29.73 17.19 -9.85
C GLU A 269 -28.87 17.65 -11.04
N ASN A 270 -28.86 18.97 -11.28
CA ASN A 270 -28.37 19.61 -12.51
C ASN A 270 -26.87 19.96 -12.53
N SER A 271 -26.01 19.39 -11.66
CA SER A 271 -24.58 19.77 -11.63
C SER A 271 -23.56 18.72 -11.18
N ILE A 272 -23.96 17.53 -10.69
CA ILE A 272 -23.02 16.44 -10.29
C ILE A 272 -23.06 15.24 -11.27
N GLY A 273 -23.95 15.28 -12.28
CA GLY A 273 -24.30 14.14 -13.14
C GLY A 273 -23.12 13.38 -13.76
N ASN A 274 -22.11 14.06 -14.31
CA ASN A 274 -21.06 13.38 -15.09
C ASN A 274 -20.19 12.42 -14.26
N ARG A 275 -19.88 12.74 -13.00
CA ARG A 275 -19.05 11.87 -12.15
C ARG A 275 -19.80 10.61 -11.76
N ASN A 276 -21.07 10.74 -11.40
CA ASN A 276 -21.90 9.61 -10.98
C ASN A 276 -22.18 8.66 -12.14
N TRP A 277 -22.42 9.17 -13.36
CA TRP A 277 -22.54 8.33 -14.56
C TRP A 277 -21.27 7.53 -14.82
N PHE A 278 -20.09 8.18 -14.72
CA PHE A 278 -18.81 7.51 -14.90
C PHE A 278 -18.56 6.42 -13.84
N MET A 279 -18.86 6.71 -12.56
CA MET A 279 -18.73 5.74 -11.47
C MET A 279 -19.67 4.55 -11.68
N ALA A 280 -20.95 4.79 -11.99
CA ALA A 280 -21.91 3.73 -12.28
C ALA A 280 -21.48 2.85 -13.47
N GLU A 281 -20.92 3.46 -14.53
CA GLU A 281 -20.39 2.73 -15.67
C GLU A 281 -19.24 1.80 -15.26
N ASN A 282 -18.31 2.29 -14.43
CA ASN A 282 -17.18 1.52 -13.94
C ASN A 282 -17.62 0.35 -13.06
N ASP A 283 -18.57 0.58 -12.15
CA ASP A 283 -19.12 -0.46 -11.28
C ASP A 283 -19.81 -1.57 -12.09
N ILE A 284 -20.59 -1.21 -13.11
CA ILE A 284 -21.23 -2.19 -14.00
C ILE A 284 -20.20 -2.99 -14.79
N LYS A 285 -19.15 -2.34 -15.35
CA LYS A 285 -18.07 -3.04 -16.07
C LYS A 285 -17.39 -4.08 -15.19
N LYS A 286 -17.04 -3.69 -13.96
CA LYS A 286 -16.43 -4.58 -12.99
C LYS A 286 -17.35 -5.73 -12.58
N ALA A 287 -18.64 -5.44 -12.38
CA ALA A 287 -19.63 -6.49 -12.10
C ALA A 287 -19.73 -7.50 -13.24
N ILE A 288 -19.68 -7.07 -14.51
CA ILE A 288 -19.66 -7.96 -15.68
C ILE A 288 -18.47 -8.93 -15.60
N GLU A 289 -17.26 -8.41 -15.38
CA GLU A 289 -16.04 -9.24 -15.27
C GLU A 289 -16.16 -10.26 -14.14
N LEU A 290 -16.61 -9.82 -12.96
CA LEU A 290 -16.82 -10.69 -11.80
C LEU A 290 -17.85 -11.78 -12.10
N TYR A 291 -18.98 -11.47 -12.72
CA TYR A 291 -19.99 -12.47 -13.07
C TYR A 291 -19.48 -13.49 -14.10
N GLN A 292 -18.75 -13.03 -15.13
CA GLN A 292 -18.17 -13.90 -16.17
C GLN A 292 -17.17 -14.89 -15.58
N ASN A 293 -16.26 -14.40 -14.73
CA ASN A 293 -15.17 -15.19 -14.19
C ASN A 293 -15.59 -16.12 -13.05
N ASN A 294 -16.77 -15.91 -12.45
CA ASN A 294 -17.22 -16.64 -11.26
C ASN A 294 -18.53 -17.42 -11.46
N GLY A 295 -18.85 -17.81 -12.69
CA GLY A 295 -19.91 -18.77 -12.99
C GLY A 295 -21.33 -18.20 -12.98
N ALA A 296 -21.50 -16.91 -13.25
CA ALA A 296 -22.80 -16.24 -13.38
C ALA A 296 -22.99 -15.56 -14.76
N PRO A 297 -22.78 -16.26 -15.89
CA PRO A 297 -22.79 -15.65 -17.24
C PRO A 297 -24.12 -15.00 -17.62
N GLU A 298 -25.25 -15.52 -17.13
CA GLU A 298 -26.57 -14.90 -17.38
C GLU A 298 -26.70 -13.52 -16.73
N LYS A 299 -26.17 -13.35 -15.50
CA LYS A 299 -26.11 -12.05 -14.83
C LYS A 299 -25.18 -11.09 -15.58
N ALA A 300 -24.05 -11.58 -16.10
CA ALA A 300 -23.16 -10.78 -16.93
C ALA A 300 -23.86 -10.23 -18.19
N ILE A 301 -24.65 -11.05 -18.89
CA ILE A 301 -25.44 -10.62 -20.05
C ILE A 301 -26.45 -9.54 -19.64
N GLY A 302 -27.11 -9.71 -18.49
CA GLY A 302 -28.03 -8.71 -17.93
C GLY A 302 -27.33 -7.38 -17.63
N ALA A 303 -26.18 -7.43 -16.96
CA ALA A 303 -25.36 -6.26 -16.63
C ALA A 303 -24.84 -5.56 -17.90
N GLN A 304 -24.45 -6.30 -18.94
CA GLN A 304 -24.01 -5.70 -20.21
C GLN A 304 -25.14 -4.99 -20.96
N LYS A 305 -26.37 -5.53 -20.93
CA LYS A 305 -27.53 -4.81 -21.46
C LYS A 305 -27.77 -3.51 -20.68
N ARG A 306 -27.64 -3.56 -19.34
CA ARG A 306 -27.80 -2.40 -18.48
C ARG A 306 -26.73 -1.33 -18.72
N LEU A 307 -25.47 -1.74 -18.92
CA LEU A 307 -24.36 -0.85 -19.27
C LEU A 307 -24.69 -0.01 -20.51
N VAL A 308 -25.16 -0.65 -21.59
CA VAL A 308 -25.53 0.03 -22.84
C VAL A 308 -26.67 1.03 -22.62
N GLU A 309 -27.64 0.69 -21.77
CA GLU A 309 -28.74 1.59 -21.43
C GLU A 309 -28.24 2.82 -20.66
N VAL A 310 -27.42 2.60 -19.62
CA VAL A 310 -26.81 3.66 -18.81
C VAL A 310 -25.97 4.60 -19.68
N GLN A 311 -25.12 4.06 -20.56
CA GLN A 311 -24.31 4.86 -21.48
C GLN A 311 -25.16 5.72 -22.43
N ARG A 312 -26.26 5.16 -22.97
CA ARG A 312 -27.19 5.92 -23.84
C ARG A 312 -27.86 7.07 -23.10
N ILE A 313 -28.19 6.88 -21.83
CA ILE A 313 -28.77 7.93 -20.99
C ILE A 313 -27.70 8.98 -20.66
N ALA A 314 -26.52 8.56 -20.21
CA ALA A 314 -25.41 9.43 -19.84
C ALA A 314 -25.02 10.39 -20.97
N VAL A 315 -24.96 9.93 -22.23
CA VAL A 315 -24.66 10.77 -23.40
C VAL A 315 -25.64 11.94 -23.55
N LYS A 316 -26.91 11.79 -23.17
CA LYS A 316 -27.90 12.88 -23.21
C LYS A 316 -27.65 13.95 -22.16
N HIS A 317 -26.94 13.61 -21.09
CA HIS A 317 -26.63 14.48 -19.96
C HIS A 317 -25.20 15.02 -19.99
N MET A 318 -24.37 14.58 -20.94
CA MET A 318 -23.04 15.15 -21.14
C MET A 318 -23.16 16.49 -21.90
N PRO A 319 -22.76 17.62 -21.31
CA PRO A 319 -22.73 18.90 -22.03
C PRO A 319 -21.73 18.82 -23.18
N MET A 320 -22.23 18.99 -24.41
CA MET A 320 -21.40 19.11 -25.60
C MET A 320 -20.62 20.43 -25.49
N HIS A 321 -19.31 20.34 -25.25
CA HIS A 321 -18.46 21.52 -25.24
C HIS A 321 -18.14 21.87 -26.69
N GLU A 322 -18.85 22.86 -27.27
CA GLU A 322 -18.41 23.48 -28.52
C GLU A 322 -17.17 24.33 -28.24
N PHE A 323 -16.00 23.83 -28.63
CA PHE A 323 -14.79 24.63 -28.64
C PHE A 323 -14.67 25.34 -30.00
N LYS A 324 -14.90 26.65 -30.01
CA LYS A 324 -14.62 27.50 -31.17
C LYS A 324 -13.21 28.04 -31.04
N TYR A 325 -12.29 27.53 -31.85
CA TYR A 325 -10.90 27.98 -31.89
C TYR A 325 -10.68 28.93 -33.05
N ASP A 326 -10.18 30.13 -32.78
CA ASP A 326 -9.78 31.07 -33.81
C ASP A 326 -8.39 30.71 -34.34
N VAL A 327 -8.35 30.10 -35.53
CA VAL A 327 -7.10 29.72 -36.21
C VAL A 327 -6.41 30.88 -36.91
N THR A 328 -6.95 32.11 -36.84
CA THR A 328 -6.41 33.28 -37.56
C THR A 328 -4.96 33.56 -37.19
N VAL A 329 -4.56 33.38 -35.94
CA VAL A 329 -3.18 33.58 -35.48
C VAL A 329 -2.23 32.53 -36.09
N PHE A 330 -2.64 31.26 -36.13
CA PHE A 330 -1.86 30.20 -36.76
C PHE A 330 -1.74 30.41 -38.26
N TYR A 331 -2.84 30.82 -38.91
CA TYR A 331 -2.84 31.10 -40.33
C TYR A 331 -1.95 32.30 -40.68
N LYS A 332 -1.98 33.38 -39.89
CA LYS A 332 -1.06 34.52 -40.07
C LYS A 332 0.39 34.09 -39.93
N ARG A 333 0.70 33.31 -38.90
CA ARG A 333 2.07 32.83 -38.66
C ARG A 333 2.56 31.88 -39.75
N PHE A 334 1.70 30.97 -40.21
CA PHE A 334 1.97 30.11 -41.36
C PHE A 334 2.22 30.93 -42.63
N ARG A 335 1.45 31.98 -42.87
CA ARG A 335 1.69 32.90 -43.99
C ARG A 335 3.01 33.64 -43.84
N GLU A 336 3.30 34.23 -42.68
CA GLU A 336 4.57 34.94 -42.46
C GLU A 336 5.80 34.04 -42.64
N GLU A 337 5.72 32.78 -42.22
CA GLU A 337 6.83 31.82 -42.30
C GLU A 337 6.94 31.16 -43.69
N PHE A 338 5.81 30.94 -44.40
CA PHE A 338 5.79 30.06 -45.59
C PHE A 338 5.16 30.66 -46.85
N GLU A 339 4.60 31.88 -46.83
CA GLU A 339 3.92 32.48 -48.00
C GLU A 339 4.86 32.75 -49.19
N ASN A 340 6.16 32.84 -48.94
CA ASN A 340 7.20 33.04 -49.97
C ASN A 340 7.99 31.76 -50.32
N HIS A 341 7.64 30.61 -49.76
CA HIS A 341 8.29 29.33 -50.05
C HIS A 341 7.50 28.59 -51.13
N ASP A 342 8.19 28.02 -52.12
CA ASP A 342 7.56 27.13 -53.09
C ASP A 342 7.16 25.83 -52.37
N VAL A 343 5.98 25.30 -52.70
CA VAL A 343 5.46 24.06 -52.10
C VAL A 343 6.42 22.89 -52.36
N HIS A 344 7.23 22.96 -53.42
CA HIS A 344 8.28 21.98 -53.69
C HIS A 344 9.44 21.99 -52.69
N ASP A 345 9.75 23.13 -52.07
CA ASP A 345 10.83 23.26 -51.07
C ASP A 345 10.38 22.77 -49.68
N LEU A 346 9.07 22.73 -49.42
CA LEU A 346 8.49 22.36 -48.12
C LEU A 346 8.26 20.86 -47.90
N ILE A 347 8.40 20.05 -48.95
CA ILE A 347 8.10 18.60 -48.90
C ILE A 347 9.38 17.75 -48.75
N TRP A 348 10.57 18.36 -48.84
CA TRP A 348 11.85 17.65 -48.86
C TRP A 348 12.95 18.21 -47.93
N ASP A 349 12.55 18.82 -46.82
CA ASP A 349 13.34 18.90 -45.57
C ASP A 349 12.58 18.15 -44.46
#